data_AF-A0A2W4P1N4-F1
#
_entry.id   AF-A0A2W4P1N4-F1
#
_cell.length_a   1.000
_cell.length_b   1.000
_cell.length_c   1.000
_cell.angle_alpha   90.00
_cell.angle_beta   90.00
_cell.angle_gamma   90.00
#
_symmetry.space_group_name_H-M   'P 1'
#
loop_
_entity.id
_entity.type
_entity.pdbx_description
1 polymer ?
#
loop_
_entity_poly.entity_id
_entity_poly.type
_entity_poly.pdbx_seq_one_letter_code
_entity_poly.pdbx_strand_id
1 'polypeptide(L)'
;MYRDDTRALLETRNDQIRSCYDDLLKSNPSLQGRVTIRFVVEPDTGMLRDITTDPAGTTAPPEVAQCVTSALQGIALNPGDKREGHAMFVYDFAPGGAPAAPTG
;
A
#
# COMPACT_ATOMS: atom_id res chain seq x y z
N MET A 1 -8.22 16.25 3.57
CA MET A 1 -8.68 15.58 4.79
C MET A 1 -8.49 14.08 4.59
N TYR A 2 -9.45 13.29 4.09
CA TYR A 2 -9.30 11.82 3.90
C TYR A 2 -7.96 11.30 3.32
N ARG A 3 -7.41 11.97 2.29
CA ARG A 3 -6.15 11.56 1.63
C ARG A 3 -4.91 11.74 2.51
N ASP A 4 -4.91 12.74 3.39
CA ASP A 4 -3.76 13.04 4.26
C ASP A 4 -3.70 12.07 5.44
N ASP A 5 -4.84 11.81 6.10
CA ASP A 5 -4.94 10.82 7.18
C ASP A 5 -4.62 9.41 6.70
N THR A 6 -5.14 9.03 5.52
CA THR A 6 -4.79 7.74 4.92
C THR A 6 -3.31 7.68 4.59
N ARG A 7 -2.73 8.74 4.02
CA ARG A 7 -1.28 8.78 3.73
C ARG A 7 -0.47 8.63 5.01
N ALA A 8 -0.78 9.37 6.07
CA ALA A 8 -0.09 9.26 7.36
C ALA A 8 -0.19 7.83 7.93
N LEU A 9 -1.35 7.18 7.81
CA LEU A 9 -1.52 5.78 8.21
C LEU A 9 -0.65 4.83 7.38
N LEU A 10 -0.66 4.98 6.06
CA LEU A 10 0.18 4.19 5.15
C LEU A 10 1.67 4.44 5.42
N GLU A 11 2.05 5.65 5.81
CA GLU A 11 3.42 5.99 6.21
C GLU A 11 3.87 5.20 7.45
N THR A 12 2.98 4.92 8.40
CA THR A 12 3.31 4.03 9.55
C THR A 12 3.64 2.60 9.13
N ARG A 13 3.13 2.16 7.96
CA ARG A 13 3.41 0.85 7.37
C ARG A 13 4.51 0.88 6.34
N ASN A 14 4.95 2.06 5.94
CA ASN A 14 5.98 2.22 4.92
C ASN A 14 7.31 1.63 5.37
N ASP A 15 7.62 1.68 6.67
CA ASP A 15 8.78 0.99 7.26
C ASP A 15 8.70 -0.53 7.07
N GLN A 16 7.52 -1.11 7.32
CA GLN A 16 7.29 -2.56 7.17
C GLN A 16 7.33 -2.98 5.70
N ILE A 17 6.72 -2.20 4.81
CA ILE A 17 6.75 -2.40 3.36
C ILE A 17 8.19 -2.29 2.85
N ARG A 18 8.93 -1.29 3.31
CA ARG A 18 10.32 -1.06 2.93
C ARG A 18 11.23 -2.18 3.38
N SER A 19 11.09 -2.65 4.62
CA SER A 19 11.88 -3.77 5.15
C SER A 19 11.65 -5.05 4.32
N CYS A 20 10.40 -5.32 3.96
CA CYS A 20 10.09 -6.44 3.09
C CYS A 20 10.64 -6.28 1.66
N TYR A 21 10.47 -5.11 1.08
CA TYR A 21 10.97 -4.81 -0.26
C TYR A 21 12.50 -4.90 -0.33
N ASP A 22 13.21 -4.45 0.72
CA ASP A 22 14.66 -4.59 0.85
C ASP A 22 15.07 -6.08 0.86
N ASP A 23 14.32 -6.92 1.55
CA ASP A 23 14.59 -8.36 1.57
C ASP A 23 14.37 -9.01 0.20
N LEU A 24 13.31 -8.60 -0.50
CA LEU A 24 13.09 -9.01 -1.88
C LEU A 24 14.21 -8.52 -2.81
N LEU A 25 14.72 -7.30 -2.61
CA LEU A 25 15.84 -6.75 -3.38
C LEU A 25 17.15 -7.53 -3.16
N LYS A 26 17.37 -8.13 -1.98
CA LYS A 26 18.52 -9.02 -1.76
C LYS A 26 18.46 -10.27 -2.65
N SER A 27 17.27 -10.81 -2.87
CA SER A 27 17.06 -11.93 -3.80
C SER A 27 17.06 -11.48 -5.26
N ASN A 28 16.42 -10.33 -5.54
CA ASN A 28 16.22 -9.80 -6.88
C ASN A 28 16.50 -8.28 -6.89
N PRO A 29 17.75 -7.84 -7.13
CA PRO A 29 18.10 -6.42 -7.09
C PRO A 29 17.46 -5.60 -8.22
N SER A 30 16.90 -6.27 -9.24
CA SER A 30 16.18 -5.67 -10.36
C SER A 30 14.68 -5.50 -10.10
N LEU A 31 14.21 -5.70 -8.86
CA LEU A 31 12.79 -5.50 -8.54
C LEU A 31 12.42 -4.04 -8.72
N GLN A 32 11.48 -3.81 -9.62
CA GLN A 32 10.97 -2.49 -9.93
C GLN A 32 9.59 -2.62 -10.54
N GLY A 33 8.86 -1.51 -10.54
CA GLY A 33 7.54 -1.45 -11.13
C GLY A 33 6.54 -0.79 -10.20
N ARG A 34 5.30 -0.76 -10.66
CA ARG A 34 4.20 -0.14 -9.91
C ARG A 34 3.34 -1.21 -9.29
N VAL A 35 2.86 -0.96 -8.08
CA VAL A 35 1.84 -1.77 -7.41
C VAL A 35 0.65 -0.87 -7.19
N THR A 36 -0.45 -1.23 -7.84
CA THR A 36 -1.72 -0.54 -7.65
C THR A 36 -2.57 -1.38 -6.72
N ILE A 37 -2.91 -0.84 -5.55
CA ILE A 37 -3.82 -1.48 -4.60
C ILE A 37 -5.14 -0.74 -4.56
N ARG A 38 -6.21 -1.50 -4.33
CA ARG A 38 -7.55 -1.01 -4.06
C ARG A 38 -8.04 -1.65 -2.77
N PHE A 39 -8.68 -0.84 -1.94
CA PHE A 39 -9.30 -1.31 -0.72
C PHE A 39 -10.51 -0.45 -0.39
N VAL A 40 -11.38 -1.02 0.43
CA VAL A 40 -12.56 -0.35 0.95
C VAL A 40 -12.28 0.03 2.40
N VAL A 41 -12.50 1.29 2.74
CA VAL A 41 -12.40 1.76 4.11
C VAL A 41 -13.79 1.72 4.73
N GLU A 42 -13.93 0.90 5.76
CA GLU A 42 -15.18 0.75 6.51
C GLU A 42 -15.59 2.08 7.15
N PRO A 43 -16.87 2.45 7.06
CA PRO A 43 -17.37 3.62 7.76
C PRO A 43 -17.28 3.45 9.29
N ASP A 44 -17.16 4.57 10.01
CA ASP A 44 -17.01 4.69 11.46
C ASP A 44 -15.68 4.16 12.04
N THR A 45 -15.27 2.95 11.63
CA THR A 45 -14.05 2.29 12.14
C THR A 45 -12.80 2.64 11.33
N GLY A 46 -12.94 3.02 10.06
CA GLY A 46 -11.83 3.24 9.16
C GLY A 46 -11.07 1.96 8.77
N MET A 47 -11.61 0.78 9.08
CA MET A 47 -10.90 -0.49 8.87
C MET A 47 -10.76 -0.79 7.38
N LEU A 48 -9.55 -1.16 6.93
CA LEU A 48 -9.35 -1.55 5.52
C LEU A 48 -9.90 -2.96 5.28
N ARG A 49 -10.85 -3.07 4.37
CA ARG A 49 -11.47 -4.28 3.82
C ARG A 49 -11.14 -4.43 2.34
N ASP A 50 -11.34 -5.63 1.79
CA ASP A 50 -11.19 -5.91 0.36
C ASP A 50 -9.88 -5.38 -0.25
N ILE A 51 -8.77 -5.53 0.50
CA ILE A 51 -7.45 -5.13 0.02
C ILE A 51 -7.05 -6.08 -1.11
N THR A 52 -7.04 -5.55 -2.33
CA THR A 52 -6.74 -6.27 -3.55
C THR A 52 -5.75 -5.48 -4.40
N THR A 53 -4.86 -6.16 -5.09
CA THR A 53 -3.99 -5.55 -6.09
C THR A 53 -4.69 -5.54 -7.45
N ASP A 54 -4.56 -4.44 -8.17
CA ASP A 54 -5.03 -4.31 -9.53
C ASP A 54 -3.95 -4.80 -10.52
N PRO A 55 -4.16 -5.90 -11.24
CA PRO A 55 -3.16 -6.41 -12.18
C PRO A 55 -2.99 -5.52 -13.41
N ALA A 56 -3.98 -4.68 -13.76
CA ALA A 56 -3.88 -3.78 -14.91
C ALA A 56 -2.92 -2.60 -14.66
N GLY A 57 -2.85 -2.12 -13.41
CA GLY A 57 -1.92 -1.09 -12.94
C GLY A 57 -0.72 -1.62 -12.15
N THR A 58 -0.58 -2.93 -11.98
CA THR A 58 0.54 -3.56 -11.27
C THR A 58 1.52 -4.20 -12.25
N THR A 59 2.71 -3.63 -12.36
CA THR A 59 3.83 -4.16 -13.15
C THR A 59 4.89 -4.84 -12.29
N ALA A 60 4.87 -4.60 -10.98
CA ALA A 60 5.77 -5.28 -10.05
C ALA A 60 5.33 -6.75 -9.86
N PRO A 61 6.26 -7.64 -9.48
CA PRO A 61 5.94 -9.05 -9.26
C PRO A 61 5.02 -9.24 -8.04
N PRO A 62 4.32 -10.39 -7.99
CA PRO A 62 3.36 -10.70 -6.93
C PRO A 62 3.98 -10.68 -5.53
N GLU A 63 5.29 -10.92 -5.42
CA GLU A 63 6.02 -10.88 -4.15
C GLU A 63 5.97 -9.49 -3.50
N VAL A 64 6.19 -8.43 -4.28
CA VAL A 64 6.14 -7.04 -3.82
C VAL A 64 4.70 -6.65 -3.50
N ALA A 65 3.77 -7.00 -4.39
CA ALA A 65 2.34 -6.78 -4.20
C ALA A 65 1.83 -7.41 -2.90
N GLN A 66 2.16 -8.68 -2.66
CA GLN A 66 1.75 -9.42 -1.48
C GLN A 66 2.29 -8.74 -0.22
N CYS A 67 3.53 -8.26 -0.26
CA CYS A 67 4.09 -7.59 0.90
C CYS A 67 3.44 -6.26 1.24
N VAL A 68 3.08 -5.47 0.23
CA VAL A 68 2.26 -4.26 0.43
C VAL A 68 0.92 -4.66 1.04
N THR A 69 0.20 -5.60 0.44
CA THR A 69 -1.13 -6.00 0.95
C THR A 69 -1.10 -6.54 2.37
N SER A 70 -0.07 -7.31 2.75
CA SER A 70 0.09 -7.83 4.11
C SER A 70 0.43 -6.74 5.13
N ALA A 71 1.25 -5.75 4.77
CA ALA A 71 1.55 -4.62 5.66
C ALA A 71 0.33 -3.73 5.90
N LEU A 72 -0.59 -3.68 4.94
CA LEU A 72 -1.84 -2.93 5.04
C LEU A 72 -2.97 -3.72 5.68
N GLN A 73 -2.85 -5.04 5.78
CA GLN A 73 -3.87 -5.87 6.37
C GLN A 73 -4.00 -5.60 7.87
N GLY A 74 -5.23 -5.34 8.33
CA GLY A 74 -5.50 -5.12 9.75
C GLY A 74 -5.16 -3.71 10.26
N ILE A 75 -4.88 -2.75 9.37
CA ILE A 75 -4.81 -1.33 9.75
C ILE A 75 -6.20 -0.69 9.67
N ALA A 76 -6.41 0.34 10.48
CA ALA A 76 -7.63 1.14 10.48
C ALA A 76 -7.27 2.62 10.42
N LEU A 77 -7.93 3.35 9.53
CA LEU A 77 -7.92 4.81 9.52
C LEU A 77 -8.46 5.31 10.87
N ASN A 78 -7.72 6.23 11.46
CA ASN A 78 -8.17 6.91 12.67
C ASN A 78 -7.95 8.41 12.48
N PRO A 79 -9.01 9.24 12.48
CA PRO A 79 -10.41 8.88 12.71
C PRO A 79 -11.03 8.11 11.53
N GLY A 80 -11.90 7.14 11.85
CA GLY A 80 -12.75 6.50 10.86
C GLY A 80 -13.73 7.52 10.26
N ASP A 81 -13.78 7.59 8.93
CA ASP A 81 -14.68 8.49 8.24
C ASP A 81 -16.12 7.96 8.30
N LYS A 82 -17.11 8.85 8.30
CA LYS A 82 -18.55 8.45 8.31
C LYS A 82 -19.06 7.91 6.97
N ARG A 83 -18.20 7.86 5.96
CA ARG A 83 -18.55 7.44 4.60
C ARG A 83 -17.67 6.26 4.22
N GLU A 84 -18.29 5.26 3.60
CA GLU A 84 -17.55 4.22 2.88
C GLU A 84 -16.65 4.89 1.84
N GLY A 85 -15.36 4.61 1.93
CA GLY A 85 -14.35 5.18 1.06
C GLY A 85 -13.68 4.09 0.25
N HIS A 86 -13.91 4.06 -1.06
CA HIS A 86 -13.06 3.29 -1.97
C HIS A 86 -11.77 4.07 -2.16
N ALA A 87 -10.66 3.50 -1.68
CA ALA A 87 -9.36 4.09 -1.84
C ALA A 87 -8.51 3.24 -2.79
N MET A 88 -7.84 3.94 -3.71
CA MET A 88 -6.90 3.37 -4.65
C MET A 88 -5.57 4.06 -4.45
N PHE A 89 -4.53 3.27 -4.16
CA PHE A 89 -3.18 3.79 -3.96
C PHE A 89 -2.22 3.11 -4.89
N VAL A 90 -1.29 3.91 -5.42
CA VAL A 90 -0.27 3.45 -6.35
C VAL A 90 1.09 3.63 -5.72
N TYR A 91 1.78 2.52 -5.50
CA TYR A 91 3.17 2.48 -5.02
C TYR A 91 4.10 2.31 -6.20
N ASP A 92 5.10 3.18 -6.31
CA ASP A 92 6.15 3.06 -7.33
C ASP A 92 7.42 2.54 -6.64
N PHE A 93 7.89 1.39 -7.09
CA PHE A 93 9.09 0.72 -6.61
C PHE A 93 10.20 0.86 -7.65
N ALA A 94 11.33 1.40 -7.22
CA ALA A 94 12.50 1.59 -8.05
C ALA A 94 13.71 0.86 -7.43
N PRO A 95 14.61 0.29 -8.25
CA PRO A 95 15.76 -0.43 -7.74
C PRO A 95 16.69 0.55 -7.01
N GLY A 96 16.97 0.28 -5.72
CA GLY A 96 17.76 1.14 -4.85
C GLY A 96 17.00 2.31 -4.20
N GLY A 97 15.68 2.39 -4.37
CA GLY A 97 14.83 3.42 -3.79
C GLY A 97 13.80 2.88 -2.80
N ALA A 98 13.46 3.67 -1.79
CA ALA A 98 12.25 3.46 -1.00
C ALA A 98 11.03 3.37 -1.92
N PRO A 99 9.95 2.67 -1.54
CA PRO A 99 8.66 2.91 -2.18
C PRO A 99 8.39 4.41 -2.18
N ALA A 100 8.21 4.99 -3.37
CA ALA A 100 7.77 6.37 -3.47
C ALA A 100 6.42 6.50 -2.76
N ALA A 101 6.23 7.62 -2.05
CA ALA A 101 4.99 7.87 -1.32
C ALA A 101 3.79 7.60 -2.26
N PRO A 102 2.78 6.85 -1.78
CA PRO A 102 1.74 6.38 -2.67
C PRO A 102 0.97 7.57 -3.24
N THR A 103 0.86 7.64 -4.56
CA THR A 103 0.18 8.74 -5.24
C THR A 103 -1.32 8.41 -5.30
N GLY A 104 -2.16 9.28 -4.72
CA GLY A 104 -3.62 9.09 -4.58
C GLY A 104 -4.39 10.39 -4.70
#